data_AF-N1JMI1-F1
#
_entry.id   AF-N1JMI1-F1
#
_cell.length_a   1.000
_cell.length_b   1.000
_cell.length_c   1.000
_cell.angle_alpha   90.00
_cell.angle_beta   90.00
_cell.angle_gamma   90.00
#
_symmetry.space_group_name_H-M   'P 1'
#
loop_
_entity.id
_entity.type
_entity.pdbx_description
1 polymer ?
#
loop_
_entity_poly.entity_id
_entity_poly.type
_entity_poly.pdbx_seq_one_letter_code
_entity_poly.pdbx_strand_id
1 'polypeptide(L)'
;MCWVGSFASCWTVCVCLDGVTGPPQHVDRGLPQGSSASPVLFMLYISPLFKMGMKRKRFGYADDIALLETGPSLLSNCTDLSHLLVEAIEWGDIMVSEDPNKPYTHWLGVHFDRTLSFKWHERPQLIRQTILACTFPIAYYGAETWWPGRIRYRNRLISNRVEGHLSTLRKVILTGARAILPVYRTTPIPILYRESGLLPPDLELDSKSKFAALRIQRLDPRHPFRRVTHPFINLPSGIPFRDIAVYIDGARSEIAESPRTCGGIVIFQAGQMIYRESLSLELTLSPFDTELTAALSQDWPLHTRLPHIHPEKVKVHWIPSQSGILGNDLADASARERLSKPTPLPRGYVSFDTAKNRIKAEISTAMKDYWDRHAPVSYIELVINSYSRDSKELSLARPFLSRLYAVRSGHGDFAEYYRLFNHEGANLHCGCGQLKAPLHFLECYLTTHRPPRAPASARDPKKILLGT
;
A
#
# COMPACT_ATOMS: atom_id res chain seq x y z
N MET A 1 -31.69 8.88 -11.37
CA MET A 1 -31.30 8.82 -9.94
C MET A 1 -31.79 7.56 -9.21
N CYS A 2 -32.73 6.78 -9.77
CA CYS A 2 -33.53 5.78 -9.04
C CYS A 2 -32.74 4.70 -8.26
N TRP A 3 -31.62 4.21 -8.79
CA TRP A 3 -30.85 3.13 -8.13
C TRP A 3 -30.34 3.51 -6.73
N VAL A 4 -29.82 4.73 -6.54
CA VAL A 4 -29.27 5.15 -5.24
C VAL A 4 -30.37 5.25 -4.18
N GLY A 5 -31.57 5.72 -4.55
CA GLY A 5 -32.73 5.74 -3.66
C GLY A 5 -33.16 4.32 -3.26
N SER A 6 -33.29 3.42 -4.24
CA SER A 6 -33.61 2.00 -4.00
C SER A 6 -32.53 1.22 -3.23
N PHE A 7 -31.30 1.73 -3.16
CA PHE A 7 -30.18 1.13 -2.42
C PHE A 7 -30.08 1.66 -0.98
N ALA A 8 -30.66 2.83 -0.69
CA ALA A 8 -30.57 3.51 0.60
C ALA A 8 -31.91 3.56 1.37
N SER A 9 -32.93 2.82 0.92
CA SER A 9 -34.27 2.81 1.51
C SER A 9 -34.99 1.49 1.26
N CYS A 10 -35.83 1.07 2.21
CA CYS A 10 -36.73 -0.08 2.10
C CYS A 10 -36.05 -1.40 1.69
N TRP A 11 -34.96 -1.75 2.38
CA TRP A 11 -34.25 -3.03 2.19
C TRP A 11 -34.41 -3.94 3.42
N THR A 12 -33.99 -5.20 3.29
CA THR A 12 -34.24 -6.24 4.30
C THR A 12 -32.94 -6.97 4.63
N VAL A 13 -32.70 -7.20 5.91
CA VAL A 13 -31.52 -7.90 6.44
C VAL A 13 -31.96 -9.23 7.04
N CYS A 14 -31.23 -10.31 6.73
CA CYS A 14 -31.28 -11.56 7.46
C CYS A 14 -29.86 -11.88 7.97
N VAL A 15 -29.73 -12.31 9.22
CA VAL A 15 -28.46 -12.83 9.74
C VAL A 15 -28.40 -14.33 9.43
N CYS A 16 -27.31 -14.79 8.81
CA CYS A 16 -27.04 -16.22 8.61
C CYS A 16 -25.85 -16.63 9.50
N LEU A 17 -26.05 -17.63 10.35
CA LEU A 17 -25.04 -18.22 11.23
C LEU A 17 -25.11 -19.75 11.07
N ASP A 18 -23.96 -20.39 10.84
CA ASP A 18 -23.83 -21.84 10.66
C ASP A 18 -24.82 -22.45 9.64
N GLY A 19 -25.13 -21.69 8.58
CA GLY A 19 -26.07 -22.06 7.53
C GLY A 19 -27.55 -21.81 7.85
N VAL A 20 -27.89 -21.47 9.10
CA VAL A 20 -29.25 -21.11 9.53
C VAL A 20 -29.46 -19.61 9.31
N THR A 21 -30.42 -19.27 8.45
CA THR A 21 -30.83 -17.89 8.19
C THR A 21 -31.97 -17.49 9.12
N GLY A 22 -31.74 -16.47 9.95
CA GLY A 22 -32.74 -15.87 10.84
C GLY A 22 -33.82 -15.07 10.09
N PRO A 23 -34.87 -14.63 10.80
CA PRO A 23 -36.00 -13.95 10.19
C PRO A 23 -35.61 -12.61 9.54
N PRO A 24 -36.28 -12.21 8.45
CA PRO A 24 -36.05 -10.93 7.78
C PRO A 24 -36.44 -9.73 8.66
N GLN A 25 -35.50 -8.81 8.85
CA GLN A 25 -35.73 -7.51 9.48
C GLN A 25 -35.70 -6.40 8.42
N HIS A 26 -36.73 -5.53 8.40
CA HIS A 26 -36.76 -4.36 7.53
C HIS A 26 -35.83 -3.24 8.04
N VAL A 27 -35.20 -2.54 7.10
CA VAL A 27 -34.29 -1.41 7.33
C VAL A 27 -34.70 -0.25 6.45
N ASP A 28 -35.35 0.74 7.06
CA ASP A 28 -35.89 1.91 6.35
C ASP A 28 -34.87 3.04 6.15
N ARG A 29 -33.74 3.01 6.87
CA ARG A 29 -32.69 4.04 6.86
C ARG A 29 -31.30 3.42 6.97
N GLY A 30 -30.32 4.04 6.32
CA GLY A 30 -28.92 3.63 6.37
C GLY A 30 -28.48 2.82 5.15
N LEU A 31 -27.18 2.76 4.94
CA LEU A 31 -26.54 2.08 3.81
C LEU A 31 -26.07 0.67 4.23
N PRO A 32 -26.20 -0.36 3.37
CA PRO A 32 -25.82 -1.73 3.73
C PRO A 32 -24.32 -1.87 3.98
N GLN A 33 -23.94 -2.17 5.23
CA GLN A 33 -22.56 -2.50 5.58
C GLN A 33 -22.12 -3.77 4.82
N GLY A 34 -20.86 -3.80 4.40
CA GLY A 34 -20.30 -4.86 3.54
C GLY A 34 -20.49 -4.63 2.03
N SER A 35 -21.42 -3.78 1.58
CA SER A 35 -21.51 -3.41 0.17
C SER A 35 -20.41 -2.42 -0.24
N SER A 36 -19.77 -2.65 -1.38
CA SER A 36 -18.69 -1.80 -1.93
C SER A 36 -19.17 -0.40 -2.33
N ALA A 37 -20.47 -0.20 -2.54
CA ALA A 37 -21.05 1.11 -2.85
C ALA A 37 -21.26 1.98 -1.60
N SER A 38 -21.51 1.36 -0.44
CA SER A 38 -21.89 2.07 0.80
C SER A 38 -20.82 3.06 1.29
N PRO A 39 -19.51 2.74 1.33
CA PRO A 39 -18.48 3.72 1.69
C PRO A 39 -18.45 4.93 0.75
N VAL A 40 -18.67 4.72 -0.56
CA VAL A 40 -18.66 5.82 -1.55
C VAL A 40 -19.87 6.73 -1.36
N LEU A 41 -21.06 6.15 -1.16
CA LEU A 41 -22.29 6.91 -0.90
C LEU A 41 -22.23 7.65 0.46
N PHE A 42 -21.65 7.03 1.48
CA PHE A 42 -21.43 7.67 2.78
C PHE A 42 -20.45 8.86 2.66
N MET A 43 -19.29 8.67 2.01
CA MET A 43 -18.32 9.76 1.79
C MET A 43 -18.88 10.90 0.92
N LEU A 44 -19.85 10.62 0.05
CA LEU A 44 -20.60 11.65 -0.69
C LEU A 44 -21.61 12.38 0.21
N TYR A 45 -22.33 11.66 1.07
CA TYR A 45 -23.27 12.23 2.03
C TYR A 45 -22.59 13.20 3.02
N ILE A 46 -21.46 12.81 3.64
CA ILE A 46 -20.70 13.67 4.55
C ILE A 46 -19.82 14.72 3.84
N SER A 47 -19.76 14.69 2.50
CA SER A 47 -18.91 15.60 1.72
C SER A 47 -19.18 17.10 1.92
N PRO A 48 -20.41 17.59 2.18
CA PRO A 48 -20.68 18.99 2.47
C PRO A 48 -20.03 19.46 3.77
N LEU A 49 -19.99 18.63 4.82
CA LEU A 49 -19.44 18.98 6.14
C LEU A 49 -17.97 19.44 6.03
N PHE A 50 -17.15 18.74 5.24
CA PHE A 50 -15.75 19.14 4.98
C PHE A 50 -15.60 20.36 4.04
N LYS A 51 -16.69 20.83 3.44
CA LYS A 51 -16.75 21.99 2.53
C LYS A 51 -17.39 23.23 3.17
N MET A 52 -18.01 23.09 4.33
CA MET A 52 -18.53 24.18 5.15
C MET A 52 -17.40 24.97 5.84
N GLY A 53 -17.70 26.21 6.20
CA GLY A 53 -16.78 27.16 6.82
C GLY A 53 -15.38 27.21 6.19
N MET A 54 -14.37 27.25 7.07
CA MET A 54 -12.97 27.24 6.66
C MET A 54 -12.49 25.82 6.34
N LYS A 55 -12.65 25.40 5.08
CA LYS A 55 -12.29 24.07 4.49
C LYS A 55 -10.89 23.49 4.79
N ARG A 56 -10.01 24.22 5.47
CA ARG A 56 -8.67 23.74 5.91
C ARG A 56 -8.60 23.35 7.39
N LYS A 57 -9.67 23.60 8.16
CA LYS A 57 -9.78 23.35 9.60
C LYS A 57 -10.57 22.07 9.93
N ARG A 58 -11.20 21.43 8.93
CA ARG A 58 -12.00 20.20 9.06
C ARG A 58 -11.26 19.03 8.39
N PHE A 59 -11.03 17.96 9.13
CA PHE A 59 -10.38 16.73 8.68
C PHE A 59 -11.29 15.53 9.01
N GLY A 60 -11.15 14.41 8.31
CA GLY A 60 -11.88 13.21 8.68
C GLY A 60 -11.53 11.98 7.87
N TYR A 61 -11.95 10.83 8.38
CA TYR A 61 -11.77 9.51 7.76
C TYR A 61 -13.00 8.66 8.08
N ALA A 62 -13.79 8.32 7.06
CA ALA A 62 -15.16 7.82 7.29
C ALA A 62 -15.92 8.73 8.27
N ASP A 63 -16.45 8.18 9.35
CA ASP A 63 -17.21 8.84 10.41
C ASP A 63 -16.33 9.61 11.44
N ASP A 64 -15.05 9.27 11.56
CA ASP A 64 -14.09 9.93 12.44
C ASP A 64 -13.73 11.35 11.95
N ILE A 65 -14.44 12.38 12.43
CA ILE A 65 -14.23 13.80 12.10
C ILE A 65 -13.35 14.48 13.16
N ALA A 66 -12.34 15.24 12.71
CA ALA A 66 -11.45 16.03 13.55
C ALA A 66 -11.47 17.52 13.14
N LEU A 67 -11.63 18.41 14.12
CA LEU A 67 -11.51 19.86 13.95
C LEU A 67 -10.13 20.31 14.45
N LEU A 68 -9.45 21.16 13.70
CA LEU A 68 -8.11 21.66 14.02
C LEU A 68 -8.02 23.16 13.83
N GLU A 69 -7.53 23.84 14.86
CA GLU A 69 -7.33 25.28 14.90
C GLU A 69 -5.90 25.67 15.24
N THR A 70 -5.39 26.76 14.65
CA THR A 70 -4.04 27.25 14.87
C THR A 70 -3.97 28.78 14.84
N GLY A 71 -4.12 29.41 16.01
CA GLY A 71 -4.00 30.85 16.21
C GLY A 71 -3.06 31.22 17.39
N PRO A 72 -2.86 32.53 17.63
CA PRO A 72 -1.85 33.05 18.56
C PRO A 72 -2.20 32.94 20.05
N SER A 73 -3.44 32.58 20.40
CA SER A 73 -3.88 32.39 21.78
C SER A 73 -4.86 31.24 21.92
N LEU A 74 -4.85 30.56 23.08
CA LEU A 74 -5.79 29.47 23.36
C LEU A 74 -7.25 29.94 23.29
N LEU A 75 -7.55 31.13 23.80
CA LEU A 75 -8.91 31.68 23.80
C LEU A 75 -9.45 31.88 22.37
N SER A 76 -8.65 32.47 21.47
CA SER A 76 -9.03 32.61 20.06
C SER A 76 -9.30 31.26 19.42
N ASN A 77 -8.47 30.26 19.73
CA ASN A 77 -8.63 28.92 19.16
C ASN A 77 -9.91 28.23 19.69
N CYS A 78 -10.24 28.40 20.97
CA CYS A 78 -11.47 27.88 21.57
C CYS A 78 -12.73 28.56 21.01
N THR A 79 -12.69 29.85 20.70
CA THR A 79 -13.79 30.56 20.02
C THR A 79 -14.00 30.04 18.60
N ASP A 80 -12.94 29.98 17.78
CA ASP A 80 -13.03 29.46 16.40
C ASP A 80 -13.48 27.99 16.36
N LEU A 81 -12.97 27.14 17.26
CA LEU A 81 -13.41 25.74 17.38
C LEU A 81 -14.87 25.62 17.79
N SER A 82 -15.35 26.46 18.72
CA SER A 82 -16.77 26.51 19.10
C SER A 82 -17.66 26.83 17.90
N HIS A 83 -17.28 27.81 17.07
CA HIS A 83 -18.03 28.14 15.84
C HIS A 83 -18.01 26.98 14.82
N LEU A 84 -16.87 26.31 14.63
CA LEU A 84 -16.78 25.14 13.75
C LEU A 84 -17.57 23.93 14.27
N LEU A 85 -17.69 23.77 15.58
CA LEU A 85 -18.46 22.72 16.22
C LEU A 85 -19.97 22.98 16.09
N VAL A 86 -20.43 24.21 16.33
CA VAL A 86 -21.83 24.60 16.08
C VAL A 86 -22.20 24.40 14.61
N GLU A 87 -21.39 24.87 13.66
CA GLU A 87 -21.60 24.64 12.22
C GLU A 87 -21.60 23.15 11.84
N ALA A 88 -20.98 22.26 12.65
CA ALA A 88 -21.06 20.81 12.45
C ALA A 88 -22.38 20.21 12.97
N ILE A 89 -22.81 20.62 14.16
CA ILE A 89 -24.05 20.15 14.81
C ILE A 89 -25.29 20.67 14.06
N GLU A 90 -25.23 21.88 13.50
CA GLU A 90 -26.29 22.43 12.63
C GLU A 90 -26.39 21.70 11.28
N TRP A 91 -25.30 21.08 10.80
CA TRP A 91 -25.30 20.31 9.56
C TRP A 91 -25.96 18.92 9.72
N GLY A 92 -25.87 18.32 10.91
CA GLY A 92 -26.45 17.02 11.20
C GLY A 92 -26.30 16.61 12.67
N ASP A 93 -27.09 15.63 13.07
CA ASP A 93 -27.20 15.12 14.45
C ASP A 93 -25.92 14.35 14.87
N ILE A 94 -24.84 15.09 15.14
CA ILE A 94 -23.52 14.58 15.48
C ILE A 94 -23.38 14.47 16.99
N MET A 95 -23.17 13.25 17.49
CA MET A 95 -22.87 12.99 18.89
C MET A 95 -21.46 13.52 19.24
N VAL A 96 -21.38 14.49 20.16
CA VAL A 96 -20.12 15.02 20.69
C VAL A 96 -19.77 14.31 21.99
N SER A 97 -18.56 13.74 22.06
CA SER A 97 -18.01 13.16 23.29
C SER A 97 -16.77 13.95 23.72
N GLU A 98 -16.91 14.78 24.75
CA GLU A 98 -15.79 15.49 25.37
C GLU A 98 -15.31 14.74 26.61
N ASP A 99 -13.99 14.55 26.73
CA ASP A 99 -13.34 14.11 27.97
C ASP A 99 -12.20 15.08 28.33
N PRO A 100 -12.48 16.13 29.12
CA PRO A 100 -11.50 17.16 29.44
C PRO A 100 -10.36 16.66 30.35
N ASN A 101 -10.52 15.47 30.96
CA ASN A 101 -9.51 14.85 31.83
C ASN A 101 -8.43 14.12 31.01
N LYS A 102 -8.68 13.77 29.74
CA LYS A 102 -7.64 13.19 28.88
C LYS A 102 -6.57 14.25 28.53
N PRO A 103 -5.26 13.96 28.71
CA PRO A 103 -4.19 14.85 28.31
C PRO A 103 -3.84 14.77 26.81
N TYR A 104 -4.56 13.93 26.04
CA TYR A 104 -4.41 13.73 24.60
C TYR A 104 -5.76 13.37 23.96
N THR A 105 -5.96 13.75 22.69
CA THR A 105 -7.06 13.25 21.85
C THR A 105 -6.64 11.93 21.21
N HIS A 106 -7.55 10.97 21.02
CA HIS A 106 -7.29 9.75 20.24
C HIS A 106 -8.06 9.81 18.91
N TRP A 107 -7.37 9.63 17.79
CA TRP A 107 -7.96 9.62 16.44
C TRP A 107 -7.18 8.66 15.54
N LEU A 108 -7.87 7.73 14.87
CA LEU A 108 -7.29 6.75 13.93
C LEU A 108 -6.08 5.96 14.47
N GLY A 109 -6.12 5.50 15.73
CA GLY A 109 -5.02 4.75 16.34
C GLY A 109 -3.82 5.63 16.73
N VAL A 110 -3.97 6.96 16.71
CA VAL A 110 -2.92 7.90 17.10
C VAL A 110 -3.44 8.82 18.19
N HIS A 111 -2.73 8.85 19.31
CA HIS A 111 -2.89 9.88 20.32
C HIS A 111 -2.30 11.21 19.81
N PHE A 112 -2.85 12.35 20.24
CA PHE A 112 -2.40 13.70 19.91
C PHE A 112 -2.35 14.54 21.19
N ASP A 113 -1.16 14.95 21.62
CA ASP A 113 -0.98 15.76 22.85
C ASP A 113 -1.34 17.24 22.63
N ARG A 114 -1.68 17.95 23.72
CA ARG A 114 -2.08 19.37 23.72
C ARG A 114 -1.06 20.34 23.09
N THR A 115 0.18 19.90 22.82
CA THR A 115 1.23 20.69 22.16
C THR A 115 1.56 20.19 20.75
N LEU A 116 0.84 19.19 20.24
CA LEU A 116 1.15 18.42 19.02
C LEU A 116 2.63 18.01 18.93
N SER A 117 3.24 17.71 20.10
CA SER A 117 4.67 17.38 20.20
C SER A 117 4.96 15.89 20.00
N PHE A 118 3.90 15.11 19.80
CA PHE A 118 3.85 13.66 19.64
C PHE A 118 4.54 12.84 20.75
N LYS A 119 4.66 13.40 21.97
CA LYS A 119 5.46 12.81 23.07
C LYS A 119 4.81 11.60 23.72
N TRP A 120 3.48 11.57 23.78
CA TRP A 120 2.71 10.63 24.61
C TRP A 120 2.19 9.40 23.85
N HIS A 121 2.80 9.06 22.71
CA HIS A 121 2.10 8.32 21.65
C HIS A 121 2.80 7.02 21.27
N GLU A 122 2.00 6.13 20.67
CA GLU A 122 2.31 4.73 20.45
C GLU A 122 3.37 4.48 19.36
N ARG A 123 3.47 3.21 18.93
CA ARG A 123 4.44 2.71 17.95
C ARG A 123 4.53 3.64 16.73
N PRO A 124 5.72 4.17 16.37
CA PRO A 124 5.93 5.00 15.19
C PRO A 124 5.33 4.48 13.86
N GLN A 125 5.14 3.16 13.76
CA GLN A 125 4.37 2.49 12.71
C GLN A 125 2.95 3.06 12.50
N LEU A 126 2.23 3.42 13.58
CA LEU A 126 0.87 3.96 13.51
C LEU A 126 0.89 5.40 12.94
N ILE A 127 1.81 6.24 13.43
CA ILE A 127 2.02 7.60 12.90
C ILE A 127 2.39 7.56 11.41
N ARG A 128 3.18 6.55 10.99
CA ARG A 128 3.47 6.30 9.58
C ARG A 128 2.21 5.92 8.80
N GLN A 129 1.34 5.05 9.34
CA GLN A 129 0.07 4.70 8.71
C GLN A 129 -0.83 5.94 8.53
N THR A 130 -0.99 6.79 9.55
CA THR A 130 -1.78 8.03 9.44
C THR A 130 -1.22 8.99 8.39
N ILE A 131 0.10 9.13 8.27
CA ILE A 131 0.72 9.96 7.21
C ILE A 131 0.51 9.36 5.82
N LEU A 132 0.60 8.03 5.67
CA LEU A 132 0.33 7.33 4.42
C LEU A 132 -1.17 7.35 4.03
N ALA A 133 -2.08 7.41 5.00
CA ALA A 133 -3.53 7.44 4.79
C ALA A 133 -4.09 8.86 4.59
N CYS A 134 -3.64 9.84 5.37
CA CYS A 134 -4.21 11.19 5.39
C CYS A 134 -3.37 12.20 4.60
N THR A 135 -2.03 12.15 4.70
CA THR A 135 -1.16 13.16 4.05
C THR A 135 -0.83 12.79 2.61
N PHE A 136 -0.47 11.52 2.35
CA PHE A 136 0.01 11.08 1.03
C PHE A 136 -1.04 11.21 -0.10
N PRO A 137 -2.34 10.90 0.10
CA PRO A 137 -3.34 11.06 -0.96
C PRO A 137 -3.57 12.53 -1.36
N ILE A 138 -3.38 13.47 -0.42
CA ILE A 138 -3.46 14.92 -0.69
C ILE A 138 -2.18 15.39 -1.38
N ALA A 139 -1.01 15.07 -0.81
CA ALA A 139 0.29 15.52 -1.32
C ALA A 139 0.59 15.02 -2.75
N TYR A 140 0.11 13.83 -3.09
CA TYR A 140 0.30 13.21 -4.40
C TYR A 140 -1.02 13.09 -5.20
N TYR A 141 -2.01 13.94 -4.92
CA TYR A 141 -3.28 13.94 -5.63
C TYR A 141 -3.07 14.13 -7.14
N GLY A 142 -3.67 13.26 -7.95
CA GLY A 142 -3.58 13.31 -9.41
C GLY A 142 -2.16 13.19 -9.97
N ALA A 143 -1.19 12.61 -9.23
CA ALA A 143 0.20 12.46 -9.67
C ALA A 143 0.31 11.88 -11.10
N GLU A 144 -0.54 10.92 -11.44
CA GLU A 144 -0.64 10.29 -12.75
C GLU A 144 -1.06 11.22 -13.91
N THR A 145 -1.55 12.44 -13.65
CA THR A 145 -1.93 13.40 -14.68
C THR A 145 -0.90 14.53 -14.85
N TRP A 146 -0.26 14.98 -13.77
CA TRP A 146 0.64 16.15 -13.80
C TRP A 146 2.14 15.82 -13.70
N TRP A 147 2.53 14.60 -13.32
CA TRP A 147 3.95 14.22 -13.19
C TRP A 147 4.54 13.68 -14.51
N PRO A 148 5.51 14.38 -15.15
CA PRO A 148 6.10 13.97 -16.41
C PRO A 148 7.45 13.23 -16.25
N GLY A 149 7.80 12.79 -15.03
CA GLY A 149 9.17 12.44 -14.65
C GLY A 149 10.08 13.66 -14.53
N ARG A 150 11.29 13.49 -13.97
CA ARG A 150 12.30 14.58 -13.91
C ARG A 150 12.82 15.02 -15.28
N ILE A 151 12.92 14.07 -16.21
CA ILE A 151 13.58 14.21 -17.52
C ILE A 151 12.70 13.55 -18.57
N ARG A 152 12.58 14.16 -19.75
CA ARG A 152 11.99 13.55 -20.95
C ARG A 152 13.01 13.45 -22.08
N TYR A 153 12.82 12.47 -22.95
CA TYR A 153 13.49 12.41 -24.26
C TYR A 153 12.66 13.14 -25.32
N ARG A 154 13.33 13.77 -26.29
CA ARG A 154 12.70 14.31 -27.51
C ARG A 154 13.62 14.25 -28.74
N ASN A 155 14.93 14.43 -28.50
CA ASN A 155 16.07 14.31 -29.43
C ASN A 155 17.37 14.22 -28.61
N ARG A 156 17.39 14.92 -27.46
CA ARG A 156 18.29 14.71 -26.32
C ARG A 156 17.45 14.53 -25.05
N LEU A 157 18.11 14.18 -23.94
CA LEU A 157 17.51 14.26 -22.60
C LEU A 157 17.31 15.73 -22.19
N ILE A 158 16.13 16.08 -21.68
CA ILE A 158 15.74 17.45 -21.31
C ILE A 158 15.00 17.42 -19.97
N SER A 159 15.42 18.25 -19.01
CA SER A 159 14.72 18.41 -17.73
C SER A 159 13.31 18.97 -17.91
N ASN A 160 12.35 18.42 -17.17
CA ASN A 160 10.97 18.92 -17.10
C ASN A 160 10.79 20.09 -16.11
N ARG A 161 11.89 20.62 -15.52
CA ARG A 161 11.89 21.78 -14.59
C ARG A 161 11.03 21.61 -13.31
N VAL A 162 10.78 20.36 -12.91
CA VAL A 162 9.89 19.98 -11.78
C VAL A 162 10.45 20.22 -10.37
N GLU A 163 11.68 20.70 -10.22
CA GLU A 163 12.34 20.83 -8.90
C GLU A 163 11.58 21.73 -7.91
N GLY A 164 10.82 22.73 -8.38
CA GLY A 164 9.97 23.55 -7.52
C GLY A 164 8.88 22.73 -6.82
N HIS A 165 8.20 21.84 -7.54
CA HIS A 165 7.19 20.94 -6.98
C HIS A 165 7.84 19.90 -6.06
N LEU A 166 8.97 19.33 -6.46
CA LEU A 166 9.73 18.38 -5.64
C LEU A 166 10.25 19.01 -4.35
N SER A 167 10.63 20.29 -4.36
CA SER A 167 11.04 21.04 -3.16
C SER A 167 9.88 21.22 -2.18
N THR A 168 8.69 21.59 -2.68
CA THR A 168 7.47 21.70 -1.86
C THR A 168 7.06 20.36 -1.26
N LEU A 169 7.02 19.29 -2.07
CA LEU A 169 6.70 17.94 -1.58
C LEU A 169 7.74 17.44 -0.58
N ARG A 170 9.03 17.67 -0.83
CA ARG A 170 10.12 17.31 0.09
C ARG A 170 9.94 17.94 1.48
N LYS A 171 9.41 19.16 1.58
CA LYS A 171 9.05 19.75 2.88
C LYS A 171 7.96 18.94 3.58
N VAL A 172 6.88 18.58 2.89
CA VAL A 172 5.78 17.77 3.45
C VAL A 172 6.28 16.40 3.92
N ILE A 173 7.02 15.68 3.07
CA ILE A 173 7.52 14.33 3.39
C ILE A 173 8.55 14.36 4.52
N LEU A 174 9.44 15.35 4.57
CA LEU A 174 10.46 15.45 5.63
C LEU A 174 9.93 16.04 6.96
N THR A 175 8.75 16.68 6.96
CA THR A 175 7.98 16.94 8.18
C THR A 175 7.32 15.64 8.66
N GLY A 176 6.66 14.89 7.76
CA GLY A 176 6.06 13.59 8.10
C GLY A 176 7.08 12.59 8.65
N ALA A 177 8.24 12.46 8.01
CA ALA A 177 9.33 11.61 8.50
C ALA A 177 9.82 12.00 9.91
N ARG A 178 9.83 13.29 10.27
CA ARG A 178 10.18 13.77 11.62
C ARG A 178 9.04 13.61 12.64
N ALA A 179 7.79 13.52 12.22
CA ALA A 179 6.67 13.17 13.10
C ALA A 179 6.66 11.67 13.45
N ILE A 180 7.00 10.82 12.46
CA ILE A 180 7.22 9.37 12.65
C ILE A 180 8.42 9.12 13.55
N LEU A 181 9.59 9.63 13.16
CA LEU A 181 10.87 9.24 13.74
C LEU A 181 11.20 10.07 14.99
N PRO A 182 11.52 9.45 16.13
CA PRO A 182 11.94 10.16 17.35
C PRO A 182 13.42 10.57 17.28
N VAL A 183 13.76 11.38 16.28
CA VAL A 183 15.14 11.78 15.94
C VAL A 183 15.33 13.30 16.01
N TYR A 184 16.58 13.74 16.03
CA TYR A 184 16.94 15.15 16.14
C TYR A 184 16.55 15.93 14.88
N ARG A 185 16.24 17.23 15.02
CA ARG A 185 15.89 18.10 13.89
C ARG A 185 16.99 18.11 12.80
N THR A 186 18.25 18.00 13.24
CA THR A 186 19.48 17.98 12.44
C THR A 186 19.80 16.64 11.76
N THR A 187 19.05 15.57 12.04
CA THR A 187 19.31 14.23 11.46
C THR A 187 19.31 14.27 9.92
N PRO A 188 20.33 13.69 9.25
CA PRO A 188 20.47 13.68 7.81
C PRO A 188 19.23 13.19 7.04
N ILE A 189 18.92 13.88 5.93
CA ILE A 189 17.78 13.59 5.06
C ILE A 189 17.70 12.12 4.58
N PRO A 190 18.81 11.44 4.21
CA PRO A 190 18.77 10.04 3.78
C PRO A 190 18.29 9.09 4.88
N ILE A 191 18.72 9.32 6.13
CA ILE A 191 18.25 8.55 7.31
C ILE A 191 16.74 8.75 7.50
N LEU A 192 16.24 9.98 7.33
CA LEU A 192 14.81 10.26 7.46
C LEU A 192 13.97 9.46 6.46
N TYR A 193 14.40 9.30 5.20
CA TYR A 193 13.72 8.42 4.24
C TYR A 193 13.86 6.93 4.61
N ARG A 194 15.08 6.48 4.93
CA ARG A 194 15.38 5.07 5.25
C ARG A 194 14.58 4.56 6.44
N GLU A 195 14.65 5.27 7.56
CA GLU A 195 14.05 4.79 8.81
C GLU A 195 12.54 5.01 8.87
N SER A 196 11.99 6.04 8.22
CA SER A 196 10.53 6.21 8.16
C SER A 196 9.86 5.31 7.12
N GLY A 197 10.63 4.58 6.30
CA GLY A 197 10.07 3.78 5.21
C GLY A 197 9.30 4.62 4.18
N LEU A 198 9.65 5.90 4.03
CA LEU A 198 9.08 6.83 3.06
C LEU A 198 10.10 7.09 1.95
N LEU A 199 9.61 7.32 0.72
CA LEU A 199 10.49 7.56 -0.44
C LEU A 199 10.72 9.06 -0.69
N PRO A 200 11.85 9.42 -1.34
CA PRO A 200 12.01 10.69 -2.04
C PRO A 200 10.79 10.98 -2.95
N PRO A 201 10.28 12.23 -3.02
CA PRO A 201 9.02 12.52 -3.71
C PRO A 201 8.98 12.09 -5.18
N ASP A 202 10.09 12.20 -5.89
CA ASP A 202 10.25 11.78 -7.28
C ASP A 202 10.10 10.26 -7.46
N LEU A 203 10.64 9.44 -6.56
CA LEU A 203 10.47 7.98 -6.63
C LEU A 203 9.04 7.54 -6.29
N GLU A 204 8.36 8.25 -5.37
CA GLU A 204 6.95 8.00 -5.06
C GLU A 204 6.01 8.49 -6.20
N LEU A 205 6.36 9.57 -6.90
CA LEU A 205 5.64 10.05 -8.08
C LEU A 205 5.82 9.12 -9.29
N ASP A 206 7.05 8.68 -9.58
CA ASP A 206 7.33 7.68 -10.62
C ASP A 206 6.61 6.36 -10.32
N SER A 207 6.60 5.92 -9.06
CA SER A 207 5.82 4.78 -8.56
C SER A 207 4.32 4.93 -8.90
N LYS A 208 3.69 6.03 -8.47
CA LYS A 208 2.26 6.27 -8.69
C LYS A 208 1.90 6.36 -10.17
N SER A 209 2.72 7.04 -10.98
CA SER A 209 2.54 7.14 -12.43
C SER A 209 2.65 5.77 -13.12
N LYS A 210 3.69 4.98 -12.82
CA LYS A 210 3.84 3.60 -13.36
C LYS A 210 2.67 2.69 -12.95
N PHE A 211 2.23 2.73 -11.70
CA PHE A 211 1.07 1.96 -11.25
C PHE A 211 -0.26 2.48 -11.81
N ALA A 212 -0.38 3.75 -12.19
CA ALA A 212 -1.53 4.26 -12.93
C ALA A 212 -1.53 3.78 -14.38
N ALA A 213 -0.39 3.85 -15.09
CA ALA A 213 -0.26 3.34 -16.45
C ALA A 213 -0.60 1.84 -16.54
N LEU A 214 -0.11 1.03 -15.59
CA LEU A 214 -0.41 -0.41 -15.51
C LEU A 214 -1.90 -0.69 -15.18
N ARG A 215 -2.58 0.20 -14.44
CA ARG A 215 -4.04 0.12 -14.23
C ARG A 215 -4.81 0.50 -15.50
N ILE A 216 -4.38 1.54 -16.23
CA ILE A 216 -5.04 1.98 -17.47
C ILE A 216 -4.94 0.90 -18.56
N GLN A 217 -3.84 0.15 -18.62
CA GLN A 217 -3.68 -1.02 -19.50
C GLN A 217 -4.66 -2.17 -19.22
N ARG A 218 -5.35 -2.19 -18.06
CA ARG A 218 -6.38 -3.19 -17.74
C ARG A 218 -7.81 -2.76 -18.06
N LEU A 219 -8.04 -1.49 -18.39
CA LEU A 219 -9.34 -0.99 -18.85
C LEU A 219 -9.64 -1.53 -20.25
N ASP A 220 -10.86 -1.51 -20.77
CA ASP A 220 -11.14 -1.96 -22.15
C ASP A 220 -10.28 -1.17 -23.19
N PRO A 221 -9.71 -1.76 -24.26
CA PRO A 221 -8.98 -1.02 -25.32
C PRO A 221 -9.80 0.06 -26.02
N ARG A 222 -11.14 0.00 -25.95
CA ARG A 222 -12.07 1.04 -26.43
C ARG A 222 -12.23 2.17 -25.42
N HIS A 223 -11.88 1.96 -24.15
CA HIS A 223 -11.97 2.95 -23.08
C HIS A 223 -11.10 4.17 -23.41
N PRO A 224 -11.62 5.41 -23.31
CA PRO A 224 -10.91 6.61 -23.78
C PRO A 224 -9.48 6.74 -23.25
N PHE A 225 -9.27 6.49 -21.95
CA PHE A 225 -7.95 6.55 -21.35
C PHE A 225 -6.96 5.54 -21.95
N ARG A 226 -7.36 4.28 -22.21
CA ARG A 226 -6.47 3.26 -22.81
C ARG A 226 -6.18 3.53 -24.29
N ARG A 227 -7.03 4.32 -24.97
CA ARG A 227 -6.80 4.79 -26.35
C ARG A 227 -5.83 5.97 -26.45
N VAL A 228 -5.77 6.84 -25.43
CA VAL A 228 -4.91 8.04 -25.46
C VAL A 228 -3.60 7.88 -24.69
N THR A 229 -3.52 6.98 -23.70
CA THR A 229 -2.22 6.57 -23.16
C THR A 229 -1.55 5.62 -24.15
N HIS A 230 -0.39 6.00 -24.67
CA HIS A 230 0.48 5.03 -25.36
C HIS A 230 0.78 3.85 -24.41
N PRO A 231 0.69 2.59 -24.89
CA PRO A 231 1.00 1.43 -24.06
C PRO A 231 2.48 1.43 -23.67
N PHE A 232 2.77 1.64 -22.38
CA PHE A 232 4.07 1.26 -21.80
C PHE A 232 4.30 -0.26 -21.91
N ILE A 233 3.23 -1.07 -21.99
CA ILE A 233 3.21 -2.51 -22.34
C ILE A 233 1.91 -2.80 -23.13
N ASN A 234 1.98 -3.65 -24.16
CA ASN A 234 0.85 -4.03 -25.04
C ASN A 234 0.02 -5.21 -24.49
N LEU A 235 -1.32 -5.11 -24.50
CA LEU A 235 -2.27 -6.20 -24.19
C LEU A 235 -3.64 -6.00 -24.94
N PRO A 236 -4.58 -6.98 -24.95
CA PRO A 236 -5.92 -6.92 -25.61
C PRO A 236 -7.15 -6.83 -24.63
N SER A 237 -8.35 -7.29 -25.06
CA SER A 237 -9.67 -7.25 -24.36
C SER A 237 -10.44 -8.58 -24.29
N GLY A 238 -11.28 -8.74 -23.24
CA GLY A 238 -12.29 -9.81 -23.08
C GLY A 238 -13.74 -9.36 -23.37
N ILE A 239 -14.70 -10.30 -23.33
CA ILE A 239 -15.95 -10.26 -24.13
C ILE A 239 -17.15 -11.06 -23.50
N PRO A 240 -18.44 -10.78 -23.85
CA PRO A 240 -19.69 -11.60 -23.63
C PRO A 240 -20.28 -12.26 -24.94
N PHE A 241 -21.05 -13.38 -25.05
CA PHE A 241 -21.72 -14.33 -24.11
C PHE A 241 -22.36 -15.64 -24.72
N ARG A 242 -22.73 -15.76 -26.00
CA ARG A 242 -23.46 -16.94 -26.58
C ARG A 242 -22.54 -18.16 -26.90
N ASP A 243 -21.65 -18.51 -25.98
CA ASP A 243 -20.33 -18.97 -26.40
C ASP A 243 -20.09 -20.49 -26.26
N ILE A 244 -19.09 -20.97 -27.01
CA ILE A 244 -18.47 -22.29 -26.78
C ILE A 244 -17.77 -22.24 -25.41
N ALA A 245 -18.05 -23.20 -24.53
CA ALA A 245 -17.54 -23.22 -23.17
C ALA A 245 -16.19 -23.95 -23.11
N VAL A 246 -15.11 -23.18 -23.07
CA VAL A 246 -13.75 -23.70 -22.91
C VAL A 246 -13.39 -23.71 -21.41
N TYR A 247 -13.28 -24.91 -20.85
CA TYR A 247 -12.77 -25.15 -19.50
C TYR A 247 -11.26 -25.38 -19.57
N ILE A 248 -10.53 -24.81 -18.62
CA ILE A 248 -9.08 -24.82 -18.62
C ILE A 248 -8.60 -24.86 -17.17
N ASP A 249 -7.56 -25.66 -16.90
CA ASP A 249 -6.96 -25.81 -15.57
C ASP A 249 -5.44 -26.00 -15.70
N GLY A 250 -4.70 -25.87 -14.59
CA GLY A 250 -3.25 -25.95 -14.53
C GLY A 250 -2.73 -26.74 -13.34
N ALA A 251 -1.79 -27.65 -13.58
CA ALA A 251 -1.12 -28.46 -12.57
C ALA A 251 0.37 -28.14 -12.51
N ARG A 252 0.96 -28.09 -11.30
CA ARG A 252 2.39 -27.84 -11.09
C ARG A 252 3.04 -28.97 -10.29
N SER A 253 4.24 -29.36 -10.68
CA SER A 253 5.07 -30.32 -9.95
C SER A 253 5.68 -29.70 -8.69
N GLU A 254 5.60 -30.43 -7.57
CA GLU A 254 6.17 -30.03 -6.28
C GLU A 254 7.69 -30.23 -6.19
N ILE A 255 8.33 -30.84 -7.21
CA ILE A 255 9.77 -31.11 -7.23
C ILE A 255 10.55 -29.81 -7.42
N ALA A 256 11.10 -29.29 -6.31
CA ALA A 256 11.72 -27.97 -6.22
C ALA A 256 12.89 -27.72 -7.19
N GLU A 257 13.62 -28.78 -7.58
CA GLU A 257 14.79 -28.69 -8.46
C GLU A 257 14.43 -28.51 -9.94
N SER A 258 13.20 -28.83 -10.36
CA SER A 258 12.72 -28.62 -11.73
C SER A 258 11.19 -28.47 -11.76
N PRO A 259 10.66 -27.30 -11.32
CA PRO A 259 9.23 -27.10 -11.09
C PRO A 259 8.45 -26.94 -12.40
N ARG A 260 8.02 -28.05 -13.00
CA ARG A 260 7.22 -28.10 -14.23
C ARG A 260 5.76 -27.71 -14.00
N THR A 261 5.17 -27.03 -14.98
CA THR A 261 3.73 -26.71 -15.01
C THR A 261 3.12 -27.21 -16.31
N CYS A 262 1.92 -27.78 -16.26
CA CYS A 262 1.20 -28.37 -17.40
C CYS A 262 -0.28 -28.00 -17.31
N GLY A 263 -0.95 -27.88 -18.45
CA GLY A 263 -2.35 -27.42 -18.54
C GLY A 263 -3.28 -28.47 -19.13
N GLY A 264 -4.57 -28.28 -18.93
CA GLY A 264 -5.63 -29.05 -19.55
C GLY A 264 -6.65 -28.14 -20.22
N ILE A 265 -7.10 -28.49 -21.41
CA ILE A 265 -8.21 -27.84 -22.12
C ILE A 265 -9.33 -28.88 -22.29
N VAL A 266 -10.56 -28.52 -21.95
CA VAL A 266 -11.76 -29.29 -22.30
C VAL A 266 -12.82 -28.35 -22.85
N ILE A 267 -13.39 -28.69 -24.00
CA ILE A 267 -14.36 -27.83 -24.70
C ILE A 267 -15.72 -28.47 -24.71
N PHE A 268 -16.72 -27.72 -24.25
CA PHE A 268 -18.12 -28.08 -24.30
C PHE A 268 -18.90 -27.16 -25.24
N GLN A 269 -19.84 -27.74 -25.98
CA GLN A 269 -20.80 -27.02 -26.79
C GLN A 269 -22.18 -27.64 -26.58
N ALA A 270 -23.19 -26.81 -26.29
CA ALA A 270 -24.56 -27.25 -25.99
C ALA A 270 -24.68 -28.40 -24.95
N GLY A 271 -23.75 -28.45 -23.98
CA GLY A 271 -23.70 -29.48 -22.92
C GLY A 271 -22.94 -30.77 -23.28
N GLN A 272 -22.46 -30.93 -24.52
CA GLN A 272 -21.64 -32.07 -24.93
C GLN A 272 -20.15 -31.69 -24.98
N MET A 273 -19.27 -32.58 -24.50
CA MET A 273 -17.82 -32.44 -24.65
C MET A 273 -17.41 -32.76 -26.09
N ILE A 274 -16.72 -31.83 -26.76
CA ILE A 274 -16.33 -31.94 -28.17
C ILE A 274 -14.81 -31.97 -28.40
N TYR A 275 -14.00 -31.56 -27.41
CA TYR A 275 -12.55 -31.57 -27.49
C TYR A 275 -11.93 -31.69 -26.09
N ARG A 276 -10.76 -32.35 -26.01
CA ARG A 276 -9.96 -32.51 -24.80
C ARG A 276 -8.49 -32.59 -25.20
N GLU A 277 -7.64 -31.76 -24.60
CA GLU A 277 -6.19 -31.85 -24.73
C GLU A 277 -5.50 -31.51 -23.40
N SER A 278 -4.21 -31.83 -23.34
CA SER A 278 -3.30 -31.34 -22.30
C SER A 278 -2.23 -30.46 -22.95
N LEU A 279 -1.51 -29.64 -22.18
CA LEU A 279 -0.41 -28.81 -22.67
C LEU A 279 0.79 -28.87 -21.70
N SER A 280 2.00 -28.74 -22.22
CA SER A 280 3.24 -28.72 -21.44
C SER A 280 3.84 -27.33 -21.56
N LEU A 281 4.11 -26.66 -20.43
CA LEU A 281 4.46 -25.24 -20.39
C LEU A 281 5.71 -24.98 -19.54
N GLU A 282 6.25 -23.76 -19.64
CA GLU A 282 7.56 -23.41 -19.06
C GLU A 282 7.61 -23.52 -17.53
N LEU A 283 8.80 -23.84 -17.00
CA LEU A 283 9.13 -24.01 -15.57
C LEU A 283 8.84 -22.75 -14.69
N THR A 284 8.55 -21.63 -15.34
CA THR A 284 8.34 -20.29 -14.78
C THR A 284 6.86 -19.91 -14.63
N LEU A 285 5.94 -20.64 -15.26
CA LEU A 285 4.52 -20.31 -15.32
C LEU A 285 3.77 -20.92 -14.12
N SER A 286 2.81 -20.18 -13.57
CA SER A 286 1.87 -20.74 -12.59
C SER A 286 0.76 -21.55 -13.26
N PRO A 287 -0.02 -22.36 -12.51
CA PRO A 287 -1.31 -22.90 -12.95
C PRO A 287 -2.19 -21.86 -13.67
N PHE A 288 -2.23 -20.64 -13.14
CA PHE A 288 -3.06 -19.56 -13.68
C PHE A 288 -2.53 -18.95 -14.99
N ASP A 289 -1.20 -18.87 -15.16
CA ASP A 289 -0.61 -18.48 -16.45
C ASP A 289 -0.74 -19.62 -17.49
N THR A 290 -0.90 -20.86 -17.01
CA THR A 290 -1.14 -22.06 -17.81
C THR A 290 -2.56 -22.08 -18.37
N GLU A 291 -3.57 -21.82 -17.53
CA GLU A 291 -4.96 -21.55 -17.94
C GLU A 291 -5.00 -20.48 -19.05
N LEU A 292 -4.26 -19.38 -18.85
CA LEU A 292 -4.24 -18.25 -19.78
C LEU A 292 -3.55 -18.57 -21.12
N THR A 293 -2.46 -19.34 -21.11
CA THR A 293 -1.74 -19.71 -22.34
C THR A 293 -2.57 -20.65 -23.21
N ALA A 294 -3.23 -21.61 -22.56
CA ALA A 294 -4.17 -22.53 -23.18
C ALA A 294 -5.41 -21.82 -23.78
N ALA A 295 -5.88 -20.73 -23.16
CA ALA A 295 -6.97 -19.89 -23.68
C ALA A 295 -6.61 -19.07 -24.94
N LEU A 296 -5.34 -19.06 -25.34
CA LEU A 296 -4.77 -18.17 -26.37
C LEU A 296 -4.16 -18.93 -27.57
N SER A 297 -4.51 -20.21 -27.76
CA SER A 297 -4.12 -20.97 -28.95
C SER A 297 -4.63 -20.29 -30.23
N GLN A 298 -3.75 -20.13 -31.22
CA GLN A 298 -3.97 -19.22 -32.35
C GLN A 298 -4.96 -19.77 -33.39
N ASP A 299 -5.22 -21.08 -33.35
CA ASP A 299 -6.05 -21.80 -34.32
C ASP A 299 -7.56 -21.72 -34.05
N TRP A 300 -8.00 -21.05 -32.98
CA TRP A 300 -9.41 -20.88 -32.61
C TRP A 300 -10.37 -20.43 -33.74
N PRO A 301 -9.97 -19.59 -34.72
CA PRO A 301 -10.81 -19.24 -35.85
C PRO A 301 -11.06 -20.38 -36.85
N LEU A 302 -10.21 -21.42 -36.87
CA LEU A 302 -10.14 -22.44 -37.91
C LEU A 302 -10.94 -23.71 -37.60
N HIS A 303 -11.34 -23.93 -36.35
CA HIS A 303 -12.09 -25.13 -35.96
C HIS A 303 -13.51 -25.14 -36.52
N THR A 304 -13.90 -26.27 -37.13
CA THR A 304 -15.22 -26.53 -37.71
C THR A 304 -16.33 -26.40 -36.67
N ARG A 305 -17.41 -25.69 -37.00
CA ARG A 305 -18.53 -25.38 -36.10
C ARG A 305 -19.82 -26.06 -36.57
N LEU A 306 -20.79 -26.27 -35.66
CA LEU A 306 -22.13 -26.68 -36.07
C LEU A 306 -22.81 -25.57 -36.90
N PRO A 307 -23.65 -25.89 -37.91
CA PRO A 307 -24.11 -24.91 -38.91
C PRO A 307 -24.88 -23.70 -38.38
N HIS A 308 -25.39 -23.76 -37.16
CA HIS A 308 -26.17 -22.71 -36.50
C HIS A 308 -25.35 -21.79 -35.58
N ILE A 309 -24.02 -21.99 -35.46
CA ILE A 309 -23.16 -21.12 -34.62
C ILE A 309 -22.41 -20.12 -35.48
N HIS A 310 -22.91 -18.88 -35.49
CA HIS A 310 -22.23 -17.74 -36.10
C HIS A 310 -20.94 -17.35 -35.33
N PRO A 311 -19.93 -16.79 -36.01
CA PRO A 311 -18.66 -16.41 -35.37
C PRO A 311 -18.79 -15.09 -34.59
N GLU A 312 -19.31 -15.16 -33.36
CA GLU A 312 -19.24 -14.06 -32.40
C GLU A 312 -18.30 -14.36 -31.22
N LYS A 313 -17.73 -13.26 -30.69
CA LYS A 313 -17.37 -12.98 -29.29
C LYS A 313 -17.24 -14.14 -28.27
N VAL A 314 -16.11 -14.23 -27.53
CA VAL A 314 -15.78 -15.28 -26.52
C VAL A 314 -15.75 -14.78 -25.05
N LYS A 315 -16.45 -15.46 -24.12
CA LYS A 315 -16.32 -15.26 -22.65
C LYS A 315 -15.16 -15.99 -21.99
N VAL A 316 -14.81 -15.48 -20.80
CA VAL A 316 -14.04 -16.17 -19.76
C VAL A 316 -14.77 -16.02 -18.42
N HIS A 317 -14.81 -17.08 -17.62
CA HIS A 317 -15.39 -17.15 -16.28
C HIS A 317 -14.41 -17.85 -15.34
N TRP A 318 -14.33 -17.43 -14.06
CA TRP A 318 -13.60 -18.19 -13.03
C TRP A 318 -14.55 -19.12 -12.29
N ILE A 319 -14.07 -20.32 -11.95
CA ILE A 319 -14.82 -21.39 -11.29
C ILE A 319 -13.98 -21.90 -10.10
N PRO A 320 -14.57 -22.21 -8.94
CA PRO A 320 -13.83 -22.86 -7.84
C PRO A 320 -13.35 -24.26 -8.22
N SER A 321 -12.10 -24.58 -7.91
CA SER A 321 -11.56 -25.94 -8.05
C SER A 321 -12.37 -26.94 -7.23
N GLN A 322 -12.52 -28.17 -7.74
CA GLN A 322 -13.29 -29.28 -7.12
C GLN A 322 -14.78 -28.95 -6.86
N SER A 323 -15.38 -28.09 -7.69
CA SER A 323 -16.79 -27.70 -7.59
C SER A 323 -17.78 -28.75 -8.12
N GLY A 324 -17.31 -29.93 -8.56
CA GLY A 324 -18.15 -30.98 -9.16
C GLY A 324 -18.68 -30.62 -10.56
N ILE A 325 -18.07 -29.62 -11.20
CA ILE A 325 -18.40 -29.20 -12.55
C ILE A 325 -17.53 -30.00 -13.51
N LEU A 326 -18.13 -31.02 -14.13
CA LEU A 326 -17.50 -32.01 -15.01
C LEU A 326 -16.46 -31.44 -15.99
N GLY A 327 -16.71 -30.27 -16.58
CA GLY A 327 -15.75 -29.64 -17.50
C GLY A 327 -14.47 -29.13 -16.83
N ASN A 328 -14.56 -28.62 -15.60
CA ASN A 328 -13.40 -28.23 -14.80
C ASN A 328 -12.61 -29.47 -14.33
N ASP A 329 -13.32 -30.46 -13.80
CA ASP A 329 -12.69 -31.66 -13.22
C ASP A 329 -11.96 -32.49 -14.28
N LEU A 330 -12.45 -32.50 -15.53
CA LEU A 330 -11.76 -33.09 -16.68
C LEU A 330 -10.56 -32.25 -17.16
N ALA A 331 -10.54 -30.93 -16.93
CA ALA A 331 -9.40 -30.08 -17.27
C ALA A 331 -8.22 -30.31 -16.31
N ASP A 332 -8.47 -30.34 -14.99
CA ASP A 332 -7.48 -30.71 -13.97
C ASP A 332 -6.84 -32.09 -14.25
N ALA A 333 -7.68 -33.10 -14.52
CA ALA A 333 -7.23 -34.44 -14.89
C ALA A 333 -6.31 -34.44 -16.12
N SER A 334 -6.59 -33.58 -17.11
CA SER A 334 -5.77 -33.44 -18.32
C SER A 334 -4.44 -32.73 -18.05
N ALA A 335 -4.45 -31.70 -17.19
CA ALA A 335 -3.26 -30.97 -16.78
C ALA A 335 -2.22 -31.87 -16.10
N ARG A 336 -2.69 -32.77 -15.23
CA ARG A 336 -1.84 -33.74 -14.50
C ARG A 336 -1.21 -34.78 -15.42
N GLU A 337 -1.92 -35.21 -16.46
CA GLU A 337 -1.48 -36.28 -17.37
C GLU A 337 -0.16 -35.95 -18.11
N ARG A 338 0.00 -34.69 -18.56
CA ARG A 338 1.16 -34.28 -19.40
C ARG A 338 2.43 -33.95 -18.63
N LEU A 339 2.39 -33.82 -17.29
CA LEU A 339 3.60 -33.70 -16.45
C LEU A 339 4.61 -34.85 -16.67
N SER A 340 4.13 -35.96 -17.24
CA SER A 340 4.90 -37.15 -17.62
C SER A 340 5.84 -36.97 -18.84
N LYS A 341 5.66 -35.98 -19.74
CA LYS A 341 6.35 -35.94 -21.06
C LYS A 341 6.72 -34.50 -21.52
N PRO A 342 8.00 -34.13 -21.67
CA PRO A 342 8.44 -32.75 -21.96
C PRO A 342 8.90 -32.45 -23.41
N THR A 343 8.72 -31.20 -23.87
CA THR A 343 9.29 -30.61 -25.11
C THR A 343 9.36 -29.05 -25.02
N PRO A 344 10.21 -28.33 -25.80
CA PRO A 344 10.43 -26.87 -25.66
C PRO A 344 9.53 -25.97 -26.54
N LEU A 345 9.39 -24.68 -26.19
CA LEU A 345 8.50 -23.69 -26.83
C LEU A 345 9.09 -22.25 -26.93
N PRO A 346 8.45 -21.28 -27.64
CA PRO A 346 9.02 -19.96 -27.98
C PRO A 346 8.52 -18.75 -27.14
N ARG A 347 9.16 -17.58 -27.36
CA ARG A 347 9.10 -16.35 -26.51
C ARG A 347 7.89 -15.43 -26.79
N GLY A 348 7.39 -14.70 -25.78
CA GLY A 348 6.51 -13.54 -26.05
C GLY A 348 5.96 -12.67 -24.90
N TYR A 349 5.46 -13.24 -23.79
CA TYR A 349 4.46 -12.57 -22.93
C TYR A 349 4.93 -12.22 -21.50
N VAL A 350 4.23 -11.27 -20.84
CA VAL A 350 4.49 -10.81 -19.45
C VAL A 350 3.17 -10.54 -18.72
N SER A 351 2.98 -11.11 -17.52
CA SER A 351 1.75 -10.97 -16.72
C SER A 351 1.68 -9.67 -15.88
N PHE A 352 0.47 -9.31 -15.43
CA PHE A 352 0.24 -8.09 -14.63
C PHE A 352 1.03 -8.08 -13.31
N ASP A 353 1.06 -9.20 -12.57
CA ASP A 353 1.81 -9.26 -11.32
C ASP A 353 3.32 -9.28 -11.54
N THR A 354 3.81 -9.83 -12.67
CA THR A 354 5.21 -9.68 -13.09
C THR A 354 5.54 -8.20 -13.40
N ALA A 355 4.67 -7.47 -14.12
CA ALA A 355 4.86 -6.05 -14.39
C ALA A 355 4.78 -5.18 -13.12
N LYS A 356 3.84 -5.47 -12.21
CA LYS A 356 3.67 -4.84 -10.89
C LYS A 356 4.89 -5.07 -9.99
N ASN A 357 5.41 -6.30 -9.96
CA ASN A 357 6.60 -6.65 -9.18
C ASN A 357 7.88 -6.09 -9.82
N ARG A 358 7.95 -5.98 -11.15
CA ARG A 358 8.99 -5.22 -11.84
C ARG A 358 8.99 -3.73 -11.44
N ILE A 359 7.82 -3.08 -11.39
CA ILE A 359 7.72 -1.69 -10.90
C ILE A 359 8.22 -1.59 -9.46
N LYS A 360 7.83 -2.52 -8.56
CA LYS A 360 8.37 -2.57 -7.19
C LYS A 360 9.89 -2.76 -7.16
N ALA A 361 10.43 -3.63 -8.00
CA ALA A 361 11.86 -3.89 -8.09
C ALA A 361 12.61 -2.64 -8.58
N GLU A 362 12.15 -1.99 -9.65
CA GLU A 362 12.71 -0.72 -10.15
C GLU A 362 12.71 0.38 -9.08
N ILE A 363 11.65 0.50 -8.27
CA ILE A 363 11.60 1.44 -7.13
C ILE A 363 12.60 1.04 -6.03
N SER A 364 12.71 -0.26 -5.73
CA SER A 364 13.64 -0.77 -4.71
C SER A 364 15.10 -0.52 -5.12
N THR A 365 15.45 -0.80 -6.38
CA THR A 365 16.75 -0.46 -6.97
C THR A 365 17.01 1.03 -6.92
N ALA A 366 16.08 1.88 -7.39
CA ALA A 366 16.28 3.33 -7.39
C ALA A 366 16.43 3.91 -5.96
N MET A 367 15.76 3.33 -4.96
CA MET A 367 15.95 3.70 -3.55
C MET A 367 17.27 3.18 -2.97
N LYS A 368 17.75 2.00 -3.40
CA LYS A 368 19.09 1.52 -3.08
C LYS A 368 20.15 2.44 -3.70
N ASP A 369 20.04 2.74 -4.99
CA ASP A 369 20.95 3.67 -5.68
C ASP A 369 20.92 5.06 -5.02
N TYR A 370 19.77 5.50 -4.48
CA TYR A 370 19.70 6.72 -3.68
C TYR A 370 20.46 6.58 -2.35
N TRP A 371 20.28 5.47 -1.62
CA TRP A 371 20.97 5.19 -0.38
C TRP A 371 22.49 5.08 -0.57
N ASP A 372 22.96 4.25 -1.50
CA ASP A 372 24.38 4.00 -1.78
C ASP A 372 25.15 5.29 -2.17
N ARG A 373 24.46 6.34 -2.65
CA ARG A 373 25.03 7.67 -2.96
C ARG A 373 24.93 8.71 -1.84
N HIS A 374 24.15 8.48 -0.78
CA HIS A 374 23.89 9.48 0.27
C HIS A 374 23.95 8.92 1.71
N ALA A 375 24.24 7.63 1.91
CA ALA A 375 24.35 7.02 3.22
C ALA A 375 25.42 7.74 4.07
N PRO A 376 25.08 8.23 5.29
CA PRO A 376 26.08 8.82 6.18
C PRO A 376 27.11 7.78 6.62
N VAL A 377 28.35 8.22 6.87
CA VAL A 377 29.49 7.36 7.22
C VAL A 377 29.15 6.40 8.36
N SER A 378 28.47 6.89 9.41
CA SER A 378 28.02 6.10 10.55
C SER A 378 27.07 4.94 10.21
N TYR A 379 26.30 5.03 9.13
CA TYR A 379 25.49 3.90 8.63
C TYR A 379 26.29 2.93 7.75
N ILE A 380 27.33 3.41 7.06
CA ILE A 380 28.24 2.59 6.25
C ILE A 380 29.14 1.75 7.16
N GLU A 381 29.69 2.34 8.22
CA GLU A 381 30.50 1.66 9.25
C GLU A 381 29.69 0.59 10.00
N LEU A 382 28.39 0.87 10.25
CA LEU A 382 27.45 -0.10 10.79
C LEU A 382 26.94 -1.13 9.75
N VAL A 383 27.41 -1.09 8.50
CA VAL A 383 27.07 -2.02 7.41
C VAL A 383 25.56 -2.05 7.12
N ILE A 384 24.86 -0.93 7.32
CA ILE A 384 23.41 -0.78 7.13
C ILE A 384 23.13 -0.52 5.64
N ASN A 385 23.41 -1.55 4.83
CA ASN A 385 23.44 -1.47 3.36
C ASN A 385 22.06 -1.76 2.71
N SER A 386 21.03 -2.00 3.51
CA SER A 386 19.68 -2.33 3.04
C SER A 386 18.65 -1.26 3.43
N TYR A 387 17.93 -0.79 2.42
CA TYR A 387 16.65 -0.11 2.58
C TYR A 387 15.54 -1.16 2.78
N SER A 388 14.73 -1.02 3.82
CA SER A 388 13.43 -1.68 3.91
C SER A 388 12.35 -0.60 3.86
N ARG A 389 11.34 -0.78 2.98
CA ARG A 389 10.17 0.08 3.00
C ARG A 389 9.38 -0.07 4.30
N ASP A 390 9.42 -1.26 4.91
CA ASP A 390 8.72 -1.55 6.16
C ASP A 390 9.74 -2.02 7.21
N SER A 391 10.40 -1.05 7.86
CA SER A 391 11.30 -1.32 8.98
C SER A 391 10.50 -1.85 10.18
N LYS A 392 10.83 -3.07 10.63
CA LYS A 392 10.23 -3.72 11.81
C LYS A 392 10.41 -2.87 13.07
N GLU A 393 11.46 -2.05 13.12
CA GLU A 393 11.82 -1.19 14.24
C GLU A 393 10.78 -0.10 14.54
N LEU A 394 9.95 0.28 13.56
CA LEU A 394 8.83 1.20 13.77
C LEU A 394 7.75 0.64 14.72
N SER A 395 7.78 -0.67 15.01
CA SER A 395 6.95 -1.31 16.04
C SER A 395 7.51 -1.19 17.48
N LEU A 396 8.76 -0.72 17.63
CA LEU A 396 9.41 -0.57 18.93
C LEU A 396 8.88 0.65 19.70
N ALA A 397 9.06 0.63 21.03
CA ALA A 397 8.69 1.75 21.88
C ALA A 397 9.51 3.01 21.54
N ARG A 398 8.83 4.14 21.36
CA ARG A 398 9.41 5.43 20.93
C ARG A 398 10.69 5.85 21.70
N PRO A 399 10.81 5.68 23.03
CA PRO A 399 12.04 6.03 23.77
C PRO A 399 13.24 5.13 23.46
N PHE A 400 13.02 3.84 23.16
CA PHE A 400 14.10 2.93 22.74
C PHE A 400 14.54 3.25 21.31
N LEU A 401 13.57 3.44 20.41
CA LEU A 401 13.82 3.77 19.01
C LEU A 401 14.58 5.11 18.85
N SER A 402 14.29 6.09 19.71
CA SER A 402 15.02 7.36 19.77
C SER A 402 16.51 7.16 20.03
N ARG A 403 16.85 6.31 21.00
CA ARG A 403 18.25 5.97 21.32
C ARG A 403 18.90 5.21 20.17
N LEU A 404 18.23 4.18 19.62
CA LEU A 404 18.73 3.40 18.48
C LEU A 404 19.13 4.30 17.30
N TYR A 405 18.24 5.21 16.88
CA TYR A 405 18.52 6.11 15.76
C TYR A 405 19.51 7.23 16.09
N ALA A 406 19.57 7.68 17.35
CA ALA A 406 20.65 8.56 17.80
C ALA A 406 22.02 7.88 17.65
N VAL A 407 22.16 6.64 18.12
CA VAL A 407 23.42 5.87 18.03
C VAL A 407 23.82 5.63 16.59
N ARG A 408 22.90 5.14 15.74
CA ARG A 408 23.18 4.90 14.32
C ARG A 408 23.61 6.15 13.55
N SER A 409 23.03 7.31 13.90
CA SER A 409 23.32 8.56 13.18
C SER A 409 24.54 9.30 13.73
N GLY A 410 24.88 9.11 15.01
CA GLY A 410 25.78 9.99 15.77
C GLY A 410 25.10 11.28 16.28
N HIS A 411 23.85 11.55 15.89
CA HIS A 411 23.10 12.73 16.35
C HIS A 411 22.32 12.39 17.63
N GLY A 412 22.90 12.69 18.79
CA GLY A 412 22.34 12.30 20.08
C GLY A 412 22.84 13.13 21.27
N ASP A 413 22.34 12.77 22.44
CA ASP A 413 22.83 13.22 23.75
C ASP A 413 24.19 12.55 24.05
N PHE A 414 25.22 12.91 23.30
CA PHE A 414 26.56 12.33 23.36
C PHE A 414 27.62 13.39 23.60
N ALA A 415 28.63 13.06 24.40
CA ALA A 415 29.72 13.98 24.74
C ALA A 415 30.51 14.43 23.51
N GLU A 416 30.71 13.53 22.55
CA GLU A 416 31.37 13.80 21.27
C GLU A 416 30.56 14.75 20.38
N TYR A 417 29.24 14.54 20.27
CA TYR A 417 28.33 15.43 19.55
C TYR A 417 28.37 16.85 20.12
N TYR A 418 28.30 17.01 21.44
CA TYR A 418 28.36 18.33 22.09
C TYR A 418 29.69 19.05 21.90
N ARG A 419 30.82 18.31 21.88
CA ARG A 419 32.14 18.86 21.56
C ARG A 419 32.22 19.32 20.10
N LEU A 420 31.79 18.48 19.16
CA LEU A 420 31.87 18.76 17.72
C LEU A 420 31.01 19.96 17.28
N PHE A 421 29.88 20.20 17.97
CA PHE A 421 29.01 21.36 17.73
C PHE A 421 29.21 22.52 18.73
N ASN A 422 30.29 22.50 19.52
CA ASN A 422 30.65 23.51 20.54
C ASN A 422 29.46 23.97 21.41
N HIS A 423 28.71 23.03 21.97
CA HIS A 423 27.54 23.30 22.80
C HIS A 423 27.96 23.60 24.25
N GLU A 424 28.20 24.88 24.54
CA GLU A 424 28.47 25.39 25.88
C GLU A 424 27.36 25.01 26.89
N GLY A 425 27.77 24.65 28.11
CA GLY A 425 26.85 24.22 29.18
C GLY A 425 26.24 22.81 29.03
N ALA A 426 26.54 22.07 27.95
CA ALA A 426 26.02 20.72 27.78
C ALA A 426 26.61 19.72 28.79
N ASN A 427 25.75 19.00 29.52
CA ASN A 427 26.21 17.95 30.44
C ASN A 427 26.68 16.71 29.65
N LEU A 428 28.00 16.51 29.61
CA LEU A 428 28.67 15.41 28.90
C LEU A 428 28.58 14.05 29.61
N HIS A 429 28.14 14.00 30.86
CA HIS A 429 28.13 12.78 31.69
C HIS A 429 26.71 12.29 31.98
N CYS A 430 26.54 10.98 32.07
CA CYS A 430 25.31 10.35 32.55
C CYS A 430 25.22 10.44 34.08
N GLY A 431 24.01 10.27 34.64
CA GLY A 431 23.79 10.23 36.10
C GLY A 431 24.49 9.07 36.84
N CYS A 432 25.12 8.14 36.11
CA CYS A 432 25.99 7.10 36.66
C CYS A 432 27.49 7.50 36.69
N GLY A 433 27.81 8.76 36.38
CA GLY A 433 29.19 9.30 36.32
C GLY A 433 29.94 9.03 35.01
N GLN A 434 29.52 8.05 34.22
CA GLN A 434 30.18 7.72 32.94
C GLN A 434 29.94 8.78 31.86
N LEU A 435 30.89 8.91 30.94
CA LEU A 435 30.77 9.79 29.77
C LEU A 435 29.65 9.29 28.84
N LYS A 436 28.87 10.22 28.26
CA LYS A 436 27.83 9.89 27.28
C LYS A 436 28.43 9.45 25.94
N ALA A 437 28.85 8.20 25.85
CA ALA A 437 29.26 7.53 24.62
C ALA A 437 28.04 6.91 23.89
N PRO A 438 28.11 6.66 22.56
CA PRO A 438 26.96 6.16 21.79
C PRO A 438 26.35 4.85 22.35
N LEU A 439 27.18 3.83 22.64
CA LEU A 439 26.70 2.53 23.18
C LEU A 439 26.21 2.57 24.63
N HIS A 440 26.54 3.63 25.38
CA HIS A 440 26.39 3.68 26.84
C HIS A 440 24.98 3.33 27.36
N PHE A 441 23.93 3.66 26.60
CA PHE A 441 22.55 3.40 26.99
C PHE A 441 22.16 1.91 27.04
N LEU A 442 22.96 1.01 26.44
CA LEU A 442 22.78 -0.45 26.50
C LEU A 442 23.42 -1.07 27.74
N GLU A 443 24.41 -0.39 28.32
CA GLU A 443 25.28 -0.90 29.40
C GLU A 443 24.97 -0.25 30.75
N CYS A 444 24.49 1.00 30.74
CA CYS A 444 24.20 1.77 31.94
C CYS A 444 23.08 1.15 32.80
N TYR A 445 23.37 0.88 34.09
CA TYR A 445 22.38 0.32 35.02
C TYR A 445 21.11 1.18 35.14
N LEU A 446 21.23 2.51 35.04
CA LEU A 446 20.09 3.44 35.06
C LEU A 446 19.12 3.25 33.88
N THR A 447 19.57 2.67 32.75
CA THR A 447 18.73 2.38 31.59
C THR A 447 18.35 0.91 31.47
N THR A 448 19.21 -0.03 31.89
CA THR A 448 18.97 -1.48 31.78
C THR A 448 17.96 -2.03 32.81
N HIS A 449 17.60 -1.25 33.85
CA HIS A 449 16.44 -1.56 34.71
C HIS A 449 15.07 -1.17 34.12
N ARG A 450 14.99 -0.55 32.93
CA ARG A 450 13.72 -0.15 32.28
C ARG A 450 13.52 -0.50 30.77
N PRO A 451 14.25 -1.44 30.12
CA PRO A 451 13.91 -1.83 28.75
C PRO A 451 12.69 -2.77 28.75
N PRO A 452 11.86 -2.76 27.69
CA PRO A 452 11.04 -3.93 27.36
C PRO A 452 11.95 -5.16 27.21
N ARG A 453 11.48 -6.35 27.60
CA ARG A 453 12.25 -7.60 27.42
C ARG A 453 12.45 -7.91 25.93
N ALA A 454 13.57 -7.45 25.38
CA ALA A 454 14.11 -8.01 24.15
C ALA A 454 14.45 -9.51 24.37
N PRO A 455 14.30 -10.38 23.36
CA PRO A 455 14.66 -11.79 23.48
C PRO A 455 16.15 -11.94 23.84
N ALA A 456 16.50 -12.97 24.60
CA ALA A 456 17.84 -13.11 25.18
C ALA A 456 19.00 -13.18 24.15
N SER A 457 18.70 -13.54 22.90
CA SER A 457 19.60 -13.52 21.75
C SER A 457 20.05 -12.12 21.31
N ALA A 458 19.33 -11.06 21.70
CA ALA A 458 19.57 -9.68 21.30
C ALA A 458 20.56 -8.91 22.19
N ARG A 459 21.32 -9.59 23.07
CA ARG A 459 22.32 -8.95 23.94
C ARG A 459 23.58 -8.45 23.24
N ASP A 460 23.76 -8.78 21.96
CA ASP A 460 24.84 -8.25 21.12
C ASP A 460 24.50 -6.82 20.65
N PRO A 461 25.25 -5.78 21.08
CA PRO A 461 25.00 -4.41 20.67
C PRO A 461 25.03 -4.22 19.14
N LYS A 462 25.84 -5.02 18.43
CA LYS A 462 25.98 -4.93 16.97
C LYS A 462 24.71 -5.39 16.26
N LYS A 463 24.01 -6.42 16.77
CA LYS A 463 22.72 -6.87 16.23
C LYS A 463 21.60 -5.86 16.47
N ILE A 464 21.57 -5.25 17.66
CA ILE A 464 20.66 -4.14 17.96
C ILE A 464 20.87 -3.00 16.95
N LEU A 465 22.13 -2.63 16.68
CA LEU A 465 22.46 -1.57 15.73
C LEU A 465 22.19 -1.96 14.26
N LEU A 466 22.37 -3.22 13.88
CA LEU A 466 22.07 -3.72 12.53
C LEU A 466 20.55 -3.84 12.25
N GLY A 467 19.73 -4.06 13.29
CA GLY A 467 18.30 -4.33 13.14
C GLY A 467 17.98 -5.76 12.70
N THR A 468 18.88 -6.71 13.01
CA THR A 468 18.87 -8.12 12.59
C THR A 468 18.44 -9.08 13.69
#